data_AF-A0A939UH21-F1
#
_entry.id   AF-A0A939UH21-F1
#
_cell.length_a   1.000
_cell.length_b   1.000
_cell.length_c   1.000
_cell.angle_alpha   90.00
_cell.angle_beta   90.00
_cell.angle_gamma   90.00
#
_symmetry.space_group_name_H-M   'P 1'
#
loop_
_entity.id
_entity.type
_entity.pdbx_description
1 polymer ?
#
loop_
_entity_poly.entity_id
_entity_poly.type
_entity_poly.pdbx_seq_one_letter_code
_entity_poly.pdbx_strand_id
1 'polypeptide(L)'
;DTAHVPTVMSDVAEDEEPEVELDEEVGFIRYNRAFVAKMSMTADNLKAYYNVLKNTLLSYKGVKSRLSWCYDSYNKGRNPIAKINVRGNGLIVYLALDPHRYEGTKYRFRDVSFKKKYEDVPMQIKIRSKRGLRYAVELVADIMAGLGIKQGEVGSKEYAPARESLEELMARNLVRIVHSHTDEEAEVAAADTAEEIVEEPIVEEEPAQEEPAPQPEPEVSVVEADVEMSDSEALSALETGVARRAKGKKKAVVNIDVISRAFKPGETVDLAALIARRVVPQGTYWFKVCARGSLDKPLTVCANDFSVIAIKMIVLCGGHAVKLK
;
A
#
# COMPACT_ATOMS: atom_id res chain seq x y z
N ASP A 1 -27.82 -42.21 -54.25
CA ASP A 1 -28.58 -41.09 -53.67
C ASP A 1 -28.31 -40.95 -52.19
N THR A 2 -27.54 -39.92 -51.90
CA THR A 2 -27.10 -39.48 -50.58
C THR A 2 -28.27 -38.75 -49.90
N ALA A 3 -28.85 -39.35 -48.85
CA ALA A 3 -29.86 -38.68 -48.04
C ALA A 3 -29.18 -37.89 -46.93
N HIS A 4 -29.08 -36.58 -47.18
CA HIS A 4 -28.62 -35.54 -46.27
C HIS A 4 -29.75 -35.24 -45.26
N VAL A 5 -29.51 -35.48 -43.97
CA VAL A 5 -30.36 -34.95 -42.89
C VAL A 5 -29.56 -33.87 -42.17
N PRO A 6 -30.06 -32.62 -42.10
CA PRO A 6 -29.31 -31.49 -41.60
C PRO A 6 -29.39 -31.43 -40.06
N THR A 7 -28.23 -31.32 -39.42
CA THR A 7 -28.14 -30.97 -37.99
C THR A 7 -28.19 -29.44 -37.86
N VAL A 8 -29.07 -29.03 -36.96
CA VAL A 8 -29.50 -27.67 -36.68
C VAL A 8 -28.40 -26.86 -35.99
N MET A 9 -28.40 -25.57 -36.33
CA MET A 9 -27.57 -24.48 -35.82
C MET A 9 -27.43 -24.46 -34.29
N SER A 10 -26.21 -24.28 -33.81
CA SER A 10 -25.90 -23.72 -32.50
C SER A 10 -25.13 -22.42 -32.71
N ASP A 11 -25.84 -21.30 -32.61
CA ASP A 11 -25.22 -19.97 -32.53
C ASP A 11 -24.40 -19.91 -31.23
N VAL A 12 -23.07 -19.94 -31.39
CA VAL A 12 -22.13 -19.56 -30.35
C VAL A 12 -22.05 -18.05 -30.40
N ALA A 13 -22.67 -17.39 -29.42
CA ALA A 13 -22.47 -15.97 -29.17
C ALA A 13 -20.98 -15.75 -28.91
N GLU A 14 -20.33 -14.98 -29.79
CA GLU A 14 -18.98 -14.50 -29.62
C GLU A 14 -18.96 -13.56 -28.39
N ASP A 15 -18.19 -13.93 -27.37
CA ASP A 15 -17.83 -13.07 -26.25
C ASP A 15 -16.99 -11.91 -26.80
N GLU A 16 -17.60 -10.74 -26.97
CA GLU A 16 -16.88 -9.47 -27.14
C GLU A 16 -16.07 -9.21 -25.86
N GLU A 17 -14.74 -9.34 -25.95
CA GLU A 17 -13.84 -8.86 -24.90
C GLU A 17 -14.05 -7.34 -24.71
N PRO A 18 -14.11 -6.82 -23.47
CA PRO A 18 -14.30 -5.39 -23.28
C PRO A 18 -13.08 -4.60 -23.75
N GLU A 19 -13.27 -3.81 -24.82
CA GLU A 19 -12.36 -2.75 -25.25
C GLU A 19 -12.13 -1.76 -24.08
N VAL A 20 -10.86 -1.61 -23.70
CA VAL A 20 -10.45 -0.61 -22.71
C VAL A 20 -10.05 0.66 -23.47
N GLU A 21 -10.99 1.58 -23.65
CA GLU A 21 -10.70 2.92 -24.17
C GLU A 21 -9.89 3.73 -23.15
N LEU A 22 -8.65 4.08 -23.53
CA LEU A 22 -7.78 4.97 -22.78
C LEU A 22 -8.12 6.42 -23.12
N ASP A 23 -8.96 7.05 -22.31
CA ASP A 23 -9.16 8.51 -22.38
C ASP A 23 -7.93 9.25 -21.82
N GLU A 24 -7.19 9.93 -22.72
CA GLU A 24 -5.90 10.59 -22.49
C GLU A 24 -5.98 11.92 -21.67
N GLU A 25 -7.09 12.23 -20.99
CA GLU A 25 -7.29 13.52 -20.30
C GLU A 25 -7.37 13.48 -18.76
N VAL A 26 -7.42 12.32 -18.12
CA VAL A 26 -7.84 12.27 -16.70
C VAL A 26 -6.67 12.34 -15.72
N GLY A 27 -6.67 13.34 -14.85
CA GLY A 27 -5.83 13.36 -13.64
C GLY A 27 -5.98 12.08 -12.82
N PHE A 28 -5.02 11.78 -11.93
CA PHE A 28 -5.01 10.53 -11.17
C PHE A 28 -6.36 10.25 -10.48
N ILE A 29 -7.11 9.27 -11.00
CA ILE A 29 -8.36 8.78 -10.40
C ILE A 29 -8.01 8.09 -9.09
N ARG A 30 -8.46 8.65 -7.95
CA ARG A 30 -8.35 7.98 -6.64
C ARG A 30 -9.68 7.37 -6.28
N TYR A 31 -9.66 6.08 -5.92
CA TYR A 31 -10.83 5.39 -5.41
C TYR A 31 -10.87 5.45 -3.88
N ASN A 32 -11.91 6.08 -3.34
CA ASN A 32 -12.24 5.98 -1.92
C ASN A 32 -13.15 4.77 -1.71
N ARG A 33 -12.60 3.73 -1.06
CA ARG A 33 -13.28 2.45 -0.86
C ARG A 33 -13.77 2.30 0.57
N ALA A 34 -15.03 1.89 0.73
CA ALA A 34 -15.58 1.49 2.01
C ALA A 34 -14.89 0.21 2.54
N PHE A 35 -14.94 -0.03 3.85
CA PHE A 35 -14.36 -1.19 4.51
C PHE A 35 -14.84 -2.51 3.87
N VAL A 36 -16.15 -2.58 3.59
CA VAL A 36 -16.76 -3.74 2.91
C VAL A 36 -16.15 -3.96 1.53
N ALA A 37 -16.02 -2.89 0.72
CA ALA A 37 -15.38 -2.97 -0.59
C ALA A 37 -13.92 -3.43 -0.49
N LYS A 38 -13.15 -2.86 0.44
CA LYS A 38 -11.76 -3.29 0.67
C LYS A 38 -11.71 -4.78 1.03
N MET A 39 -12.54 -5.23 1.96
CA MET A 39 -12.57 -6.63 2.39
C MET A 39 -12.99 -7.57 1.26
N SER A 40 -13.98 -7.20 0.45
CA SER A 40 -14.46 -7.99 -0.68
C SER A 40 -13.35 -8.28 -1.69
N MET A 41 -12.56 -7.26 -2.03
CA MET A 41 -11.45 -7.35 -2.99
C MET A 41 -10.18 -8.01 -2.42
N THR A 42 -10.10 -8.20 -1.10
CA THR A 42 -8.92 -8.76 -0.42
C THR A 42 -8.81 -10.29 -0.63
N ALA A 43 -7.61 -10.83 -0.45
CA ALA A 43 -7.34 -12.27 -0.49
C ALA A 43 -8.04 -13.05 0.64
N ASP A 44 -8.32 -14.33 0.39
CA ASP A 44 -9.15 -15.17 1.28
C ASP A 44 -8.49 -15.46 2.63
N ASN A 45 -7.16 -15.49 2.69
CA ASN A 45 -6.42 -15.62 3.93
C ASN A 45 -6.71 -14.46 4.91
N LEU A 46 -6.77 -13.23 4.41
CA LEU A 46 -7.10 -12.05 5.22
C LEU A 46 -8.58 -12.04 5.62
N LYS A 47 -9.48 -12.49 4.75
CA LYS A 47 -10.89 -12.70 5.09
C LYS A 47 -11.03 -13.68 6.26
N ALA A 48 -10.32 -14.81 6.19
CA ALA A 48 -10.28 -15.78 7.27
C ALA A 48 -9.74 -15.20 8.58
N TYR A 49 -8.66 -14.41 8.53
CA TYR A 49 -8.13 -13.72 9.73
C TYR A 49 -9.13 -12.74 10.34
N TYR A 50 -9.84 -11.98 9.50
CA TYR A 50 -10.90 -11.09 9.95
C TYR A 50 -12.05 -11.86 10.61
N ASN A 51 -12.49 -12.98 10.02
CA ASN A 51 -13.55 -13.80 10.61
C ASN A 51 -13.16 -14.35 11.98
N VAL A 52 -11.93 -14.85 12.13
CA VAL A 52 -11.42 -15.32 13.43
C VAL A 52 -11.48 -14.18 14.45
N LEU A 53 -10.89 -13.02 14.14
CA LEU A 53 -10.90 -11.87 15.04
C LEU A 53 -12.30 -11.41 15.41
N LYS A 54 -13.20 -11.31 14.42
CA LYS A 54 -14.57 -10.87 14.64
C LYS A 54 -15.34 -11.84 15.52
N ASN A 55 -15.23 -13.14 15.28
CA ASN A 55 -15.84 -14.16 16.14
C ASN A 55 -15.26 -14.10 17.56
N THR A 56 -13.94 -13.95 17.71
CA THR A 56 -13.29 -13.81 19.02
C THR A 56 -13.77 -12.57 19.77
N LEU A 57 -13.84 -11.40 19.11
CA LEU A 57 -14.29 -10.16 19.73
C LEU A 57 -15.77 -10.25 20.14
N LEU A 58 -16.62 -10.87 19.32
CA LEU A 58 -18.05 -11.03 19.58
C LEU A 58 -18.37 -12.16 20.58
N SER A 59 -17.43 -13.06 20.88
CA SER A 59 -17.64 -14.09 21.91
C SER A 59 -17.64 -13.52 23.32
N TYR A 60 -17.07 -12.34 23.52
CA TYR A 60 -17.09 -11.68 24.82
C TYR A 60 -18.43 -10.97 25.07
N LYS A 61 -19.00 -11.22 26.25
CA LYS A 61 -20.31 -10.71 26.63
C LYS A 61 -20.36 -9.18 26.61
N GLY A 62 -21.28 -8.65 25.81
CA GLY A 62 -21.58 -7.22 25.72
C GLY A 62 -20.73 -6.43 24.73
N VAL A 63 -19.80 -7.07 24.03
CA VAL A 63 -19.10 -6.45 22.90
C VAL A 63 -20.04 -6.39 21.71
N LYS A 64 -20.09 -5.22 21.05
CA LYS A 64 -20.85 -5.00 19.82
C LYS A 64 -19.93 -4.49 18.72
N SER A 65 -20.17 -4.98 17.51
CA SER A 65 -19.53 -4.49 16.28
C SER A 65 -20.40 -3.41 15.64
N ARG A 66 -19.77 -2.34 15.14
CA ARG A 66 -20.38 -1.31 14.31
C ARG A 66 -19.52 -1.09 13.07
N LEU A 67 -20.08 -1.43 11.93
CA LEU A 67 -19.45 -1.19 10.64
C LEU A 67 -19.61 0.27 10.22
N SER A 68 -18.50 0.89 9.84
CA SER A 68 -18.44 2.24 9.29
C SER A 68 -17.80 2.21 7.90
N TRP A 69 -17.78 3.36 7.22
CA TRP A 69 -17.13 3.45 5.91
C TRP A 69 -15.66 3.02 5.96
N CYS A 70 -14.91 3.33 7.01
CA CYS A 70 -13.47 3.04 7.05
C CYS A 70 -13.09 1.84 7.94
N TYR A 71 -13.91 1.50 8.92
CA TYR A 71 -13.55 0.50 9.95
C TYR A 71 -14.74 -0.36 10.37
N ASP A 72 -14.43 -1.52 10.91
CA ASP A 72 -15.29 -2.23 11.85
C ASP A 72 -14.84 -1.91 13.28
N SER A 73 -15.71 -1.27 14.08
CA SER A 73 -15.40 -0.85 15.45
C SER A 73 -16.06 -1.77 16.48
N TYR A 74 -15.34 -2.09 17.54
CA TYR A 74 -15.75 -3.00 18.60
C TYR A 74 -15.73 -2.28 19.94
N ASN A 75 -16.89 -2.22 20.59
CA ASN A 75 -17.07 -1.51 21.85
C ASN A 75 -17.86 -2.36 22.83
N LYS A 76 -17.54 -2.26 24.12
CA LYS A 76 -18.39 -2.73 25.22
C LYS A 76 -19.03 -1.52 25.90
N GLY A 77 -20.28 -1.24 25.56
CA GLY A 77 -20.96 -0.05 26.05
C GLY A 77 -20.21 1.21 25.60
N ARG A 78 -19.69 1.99 26.56
CA ARG A 78 -18.89 3.20 26.30
C ARG A 78 -17.39 2.94 26.16
N ASN A 79 -16.94 1.71 26.43
CA ASN A 79 -15.51 1.38 26.40
C ASN A 79 -15.13 0.87 25.00
N PRO A 80 -14.24 1.58 24.27
CA PRO A 80 -13.68 1.10 23.02
C PRO A 80 -12.73 -0.08 23.30
N ILE A 81 -12.78 -1.10 22.45
CA ILE A 81 -11.94 -2.30 22.57
C ILE A 81 -10.98 -2.37 21.40
N ALA A 82 -11.52 -2.33 20.18
CA ALA A 82 -10.72 -2.42 18.97
C ALA A 82 -11.37 -1.71 17.78
N LYS A 83 -10.57 -1.32 16.79
CA LYS A 83 -11.03 -0.93 15.44
C LYS A 83 -10.23 -1.72 14.41
N ILE A 84 -10.90 -2.28 13.41
CA ILE A 84 -10.26 -3.04 12.33
C ILE A 84 -10.41 -2.26 11.03
N ASN A 85 -9.31 -2.07 10.30
CA ASN A 85 -9.27 -1.54 8.93
C ASN A 85 -8.57 -2.56 8.01
N VAL A 86 -8.80 -2.41 6.70
CA VAL A 86 -8.02 -3.07 5.67
C VAL A 86 -7.14 -2.01 5.00
N ARG A 87 -5.82 -2.25 4.96
CA ARG A 87 -4.88 -1.37 4.27
C ARG A 87 -3.79 -2.17 3.58
N GLY A 88 -3.64 -1.95 2.28
CA GLY A 88 -2.73 -2.72 1.43
C GLY A 88 -3.02 -4.22 1.54
N ASN A 89 -2.00 -5.00 1.88
CA ASN A 89 -2.07 -6.46 2.01
C ASN A 89 -2.23 -6.96 3.46
N GLY A 90 -2.78 -6.16 4.38
CA GLY A 90 -2.95 -6.57 5.77
C GLY A 90 -4.20 -6.00 6.44
N LEU A 91 -4.60 -6.64 7.53
CA LEU A 91 -5.54 -6.06 8.49
C LEU A 91 -4.78 -5.16 9.44
N ILE A 92 -5.24 -3.92 9.61
CA ILE A 92 -4.74 -3.02 10.64
C ILE A 92 -5.72 -3.08 11.79
N VAL A 93 -5.25 -3.48 12.96
CA VAL A 93 -6.06 -3.55 14.18
C VAL A 93 -5.53 -2.52 15.17
N TYR A 94 -6.41 -1.62 15.58
CA TYR A 94 -6.17 -0.66 16.65
C TYR A 94 -6.78 -1.21 17.93
N LEU A 95 -6.05 -1.18 19.03
CA LEU A 95 -6.39 -1.81 20.30
C LEU A 95 -6.36 -0.78 21.42
N ALA A 96 -7.32 -0.89 22.35
CA ALA A 96 -7.39 -0.08 23.57
C ALA A 96 -6.37 -0.56 24.63
N LEU A 97 -5.09 -0.60 24.24
CA LEU A 97 -3.95 -0.93 25.09
C LEU A 97 -2.95 0.21 25.05
N ASP A 98 -2.31 0.49 26.19
CA ASP A 98 -1.20 1.42 26.27
C ASP A 98 0.06 0.80 25.63
N PRO A 99 0.60 1.37 24.54
CA PRO A 99 1.80 0.88 23.85
C PRO A 99 3.02 0.71 24.76
N HIS A 100 3.23 1.64 25.71
CA HIS A 100 4.41 1.64 26.59
C HIS A 100 4.51 0.39 27.47
N ARG A 101 3.36 -0.20 27.83
CA ARG A 101 3.30 -1.42 28.66
C ARG A 101 3.80 -2.67 27.93
N TYR A 102 3.92 -2.60 26.62
CA TYR A 102 4.29 -3.73 25.77
C TYR A 102 5.65 -3.53 25.07
N GLU A 103 6.35 -2.44 25.37
CA GLU A 103 7.72 -2.22 24.88
C GLU A 103 8.65 -3.37 25.29
N GLY A 104 9.51 -3.82 24.37
CA GLY A 104 10.42 -4.94 24.58
C GLY A 104 9.74 -6.32 24.69
N THR A 105 8.42 -6.40 24.51
CA THR A 105 7.72 -7.70 24.42
C THR A 105 7.81 -8.29 23.01
N LYS A 106 7.28 -9.51 22.84
CA LYS A 106 7.23 -10.21 21.54
C LYS A 106 6.30 -9.56 20.50
N TYR A 107 5.49 -8.58 20.89
CA TYR A 107 4.48 -7.99 20.02
C TYR A 107 5.07 -6.85 19.21
N ARG A 108 4.85 -6.88 17.89
CA ARG A 108 5.22 -5.76 17.01
C ARG A 108 4.01 -4.83 16.86
N PHE A 109 4.18 -3.58 17.30
CA PHE A 109 3.12 -2.57 17.29
C PHE A 109 3.67 -1.17 16.99
N ARG A 110 2.77 -0.24 16.70
CA ARG A 110 3.03 1.19 16.58
C ARG A 110 2.10 1.95 17.52
N ASP A 111 2.64 2.96 18.20
CA ASP A 111 1.82 3.93 18.91
C ASP A 111 1.23 4.96 17.91
N VAL A 112 -0.09 5.08 17.90
CA VAL A 112 -0.85 6.06 17.11
C VAL A 112 -1.72 6.97 17.98
N SER A 113 -1.47 7.04 19.29
CA SER A 113 -2.16 7.87 20.27
C SER A 113 -2.23 9.36 19.86
N PHE A 114 -1.19 9.84 19.17
CA PHE A 114 -1.10 11.21 18.66
C PHE A 114 -2.20 11.59 17.65
N LYS A 115 -2.87 10.60 17.04
CA LYS A 115 -3.99 10.83 16.12
C LYS A 115 -5.29 10.84 16.93
N LYS A 116 -5.98 11.98 16.99
CA LYS A 116 -7.27 12.16 17.71
C LYS A 116 -8.30 11.05 17.46
N LYS A 117 -8.33 10.48 16.26
CA LYS A 117 -9.25 9.39 15.88
C LYS A 117 -8.95 8.04 16.54
N TYR A 118 -7.71 7.84 16.97
CA TYR A 118 -7.18 6.62 17.57
C TYR A 118 -6.72 6.80 19.02
N GLU A 119 -6.96 7.97 19.63
CA GLU A 119 -6.63 8.26 21.04
C GLU A 119 -7.16 7.18 22.00
N ASP A 120 -8.41 6.74 21.78
CA ASP A 120 -9.09 5.68 22.53
C ASP A 120 -8.57 4.25 22.25
N VAL A 121 -7.83 4.06 21.15
CA VAL A 121 -7.30 2.77 20.68
C VAL A 121 -5.86 2.94 20.18
N PRO A 122 -4.93 3.34 21.06
CA PRO A 122 -3.65 3.91 20.65
C PRO A 122 -2.64 2.88 20.11
N MET A 123 -2.78 1.59 20.45
CA MET A 123 -1.89 0.55 19.95
C MET A 123 -2.34 0.04 18.58
N GLN A 124 -1.54 0.25 17.53
CA GLN A 124 -1.77 -0.29 16.20
C GLN A 124 -0.92 -1.54 15.97
N ILE A 125 -1.54 -2.63 15.50
CA ILE A 125 -0.85 -3.82 15.00
C ILE A 125 -1.27 -4.12 13.57
N LYS A 126 -0.36 -4.74 12.80
CA LYS A 126 -0.65 -5.18 11.44
C LYS A 126 -0.61 -6.71 11.34
N ILE A 127 -1.67 -7.28 10.80
CA ILE A 127 -1.84 -8.73 10.66
C ILE A 127 -1.73 -9.10 9.19
N ARG A 128 -0.71 -9.90 8.89
CA ARG A 128 -0.45 -10.50 7.57
C ARG A 128 -0.28 -12.02 7.60
N SER A 129 -0.15 -12.58 8.81
CA SER A 129 0.22 -13.98 9.00
C SER A 129 -0.57 -14.59 10.16
N LYS A 130 -0.60 -15.93 10.20
CA LYS A 130 -1.19 -16.70 11.31
C LYS A 130 -0.58 -16.32 12.67
N ARG A 131 0.73 -16.02 12.71
CA ARG A 131 1.43 -15.58 13.94
C ARG A 131 0.89 -14.23 14.41
N GLY A 132 0.76 -13.26 13.51
CA GLY A 132 0.18 -11.94 13.83
C GLY A 132 -1.26 -12.05 14.31
N LEU A 133 -2.05 -12.96 13.73
CA LEU A 133 -3.42 -13.24 14.18
C LEU A 133 -3.45 -13.76 15.62
N ARG A 134 -2.61 -14.74 15.96
CA ARG A 134 -2.53 -15.29 17.33
C ARG A 134 -2.20 -14.19 18.34
N TYR A 135 -1.23 -13.35 18.02
CA TYR A 135 -0.84 -12.22 18.89
C TYR A 135 -1.95 -11.19 19.04
N ALA A 136 -2.69 -10.89 17.97
CA ALA A 136 -3.86 -10.02 18.06
C ALA A 136 -4.94 -10.60 18.98
N VAL A 137 -5.18 -11.91 18.93
CA VAL A 137 -6.13 -12.60 19.81
C VAL A 137 -5.65 -12.58 21.27
N GLU A 138 -4.36 -12.80 21.52
CA GLU A 138 -3.75 -12.68 22.87
C GLU A 138 -3.93 -11.26 23.43
N LEU A 139 -3.61 -10.23 22.65
CA LEU A 139 -3.77 -8.83 23.06
C LEU A 139 -5.24 -8.46 23.32
N VAL A 140 -6.18 -8.98 22.54
CA VAL A 140 -7.61 -8.82 22.81
C VAL A 140 -7.97 -9.49 24.15
N ALA A 141 -7.44 -10.68 24.42
CA ALA A 141 -7.68 -11.35 25.70
C ALA A 141 -7.13 -10.53 26.88
N ASP A 142 -5.97 -9.89 26.75
CA ASP A 142 -5.40 -9.00 27.77
C ASP A 142 -6.33 -7.80 28.06
N ILE A 143 -6.87 -7.15 27.03
CA ILE A 143 -7.85 -6.04 27.20
C ILE A 143 -9.05 -6.54 28.00
N MET A 144 -9.58 -7.70 27.63
CA MET A 144 -10.80 -8.24 28.23
C MET A 144 -10.56 -8.73 29.66
N ALA A 145 -9.38 -9.27 29.94
CA ALA A 145 -8.94 -9.62 31.28
C ALA A 145 -8.82 -8.37 32.17
N GLY A 146 -8.24 -7.27 31.65
CA GLY A 146 -8.19 -5.97 32.33
C GLY A 146 -9.58 -5.39 32.65
N LEU A 147 -10.58 -5.70 31.83
CA LEU A 147 -11.98 -5.31 32.05
C LEU A 147 -12.79 -6.34 32.86
N GLY A 148 -12.17 -7.45 33.31
CA GLY A 148 -12.82 -8.51 34.07
C GLY A 148 -13.89 -9.29 33.28
N ILE A 149 -13.76 -9.39 31.96
CA ILE A 149 -14.75 -10.03 31.08
C ILE A 149 -14.27 -11.42 30.70
N LYS A 150 -15.04 -12.44 31.07
CA LYS A 150 -14.80 -13.81 30.63
C LYS A 150 -15.23 -13.97 29.17
N GLN A 151 -14.41 -14.71 28.43
CA GLN A 151 -14.74 -15.11 27.07
C GLN A 151 -15.91 -16.11 27.09
N GLY A 152 -16.88 -15.93 26.19
CA GLY A 152 -17.91 -16.92 25.91
C GLY A 152 -17.47 -17.92 24.84
N GLU A 153 -18.43 -18.65 24.28
CA GLU A 153 -18.18 -19.56 23.16
C GLU A 153 -17.80 -18.78 21.90
N VAL A 154 -16.68 -19.15 21.27
CA VAL A 154 -16.22 -18.54 20.02
C VAL A 154 -17.01 -19.14 18.87
N GLY A 155 -17.82 -18.31 18.21
CA GLY A 155 -18.58 -18.74 17.04
C GLY A 155 -17.71 -19.03 15.81
N SER A 156 -18.30 -19.66 14.81
CA SER A 156 -17.68 -19.99 13.51
C SER A 156 -18.35 -19.25 12.34
N LYS A 157 -18.93 -18.07 12.59
CA LYS A 157 -19.69 -17.33 11.57
C LYS A 157 -18.77 -16.68 10.54
N GLU A 158 -19.14 -16.81 9.28
CA GLU A 158 -18.52 -16.09 8.16
C GLU A 158 -19.08 -14.66 8.10
N TYR A 159 -18.20 -13.67 8.22
CA TYR A 159 -18.56 -12.25 8.18
C TYR A 159 -17.92 -11.49 7.02
N ALA A 160 -16.85 -12.02 6.44
CA ALA A 160 -16.21 -11.41 5.29
C ALA A 160 -17.17 -11.45 4.09
N PRO A 161 -17.32 -10.35 3.34
CA PRO A 161 -18.12 -10.34 2.13
C PRO A 161 -17.51 -11.24 1.05
N ALA A 162 -18.38 -11.76 0.19
CA ALA A 162 -17.98 -12.43 -1.04
C ALA A 162 -17.10 -11.51 -1.89
N ARG A 163 -16.30 -12.11 -2.77
CA ARG A 163 -15.47 -11.35 -3.72
C ARG A 163 -16.40 -10.73 -4.77
N GLU A 164 -16.27 -9.42 -4.96
CA GLU A 164 -17.06 -8.61 -5.89
C GLU A 164 -16.10 -7.80 -6.78
N SER A 165 -16.55 -7.49 -8.00
CA SER A 165 -15.80 -6.68 -8.94
C SER A 165 -15.80 -5.19 -8.55
N LEU A 166 -14.89 -4.41 -9.14
CA LEU A 166 -14.87 -2.97 -8.89
C LEU A 166 -16.19 -2.31 -9.35
N GLU A 167 -16.74 -2.76 -10.47
CA GLU A 167 -17.98 -2.26 -11.06
C GLU A 167 -19.19 -2.54 -10.15
N GLU A 168 -19.31 -3.75 -9.64
CA GLU A 168 -20.37 -4.13 -8.69
C GLU A 168 -20.30 -3.27 -7.42
N LEU A 169 -19.10 -3.05 -6.90
CA LEU A 169 -18.88 -2.24 -5.70
C LEU A 169 -19.16 -0.75 -5.95
N MET A 170 -18.90 -0.25 -7.16
CA MET A 170 -19.28 1.12 -7.58
C MET A 170 -20.81 1.24 -7.70
N ALA A 171 -21.48 0.28 -8.35
CA ALA A 171 -22.93 0.23 -8.46
C ALA A 171 -23.63 0.22 -7.09
N ARG A 172 -23.01 -0.42 -6.09
CA ARG A 172 -23.48 -0.44 -4.69
C ARG A 172 -23.07 0.78 -3.86
N ASN A 173 -22.44 1.78 -4.46
CA ASN A 173 -21.92 2.98 -3.78
C ASN A 173 -20.93 2.65 -2.63
N LEU A 174 -20.24 1.51 -2.69
CA LEU A 174 -19.19 1.12 -1.74
C LEU A 174 -17.80 1.59 -2.19
N VAL A 175 -17.66 2.01 -3.44
CA VAL A 175 -16.48 2.68 -3.98
C VAL A 175 -16.91 4.01 -4.59
N ARG A 176 -16.21 5.08 -4.25
CA ARG A 176 -16.42 6.43 -4.77
C ARG A 176 -15.18 6.88 -5.52
N ILE A 177 -15.39 7.50 -6.67
CA ILE A 177 -14.32 8.15 -7.42
C ILE A 177 -14.08 9.53 -6.80
N VAL A 178 -12.83 9.81 -6.43
CA VAL A 178 -12.37 11.10 -5.95
C VAL A 178 -11.52 11.71 -7.07
N HIS A 179 -12.06 12.74 -7.71
CA HIS A 179 -11.33 13.59 -8.64
C HIS A 179 -10.55 14.61 -7.81
N SER A 180 -9.26 14.35 -7.55
CA SER A 180 -8.45 15.30 -6.78
C SER A 180 -8.12 16.52 -7.65
N HIS A 181 -8.85 17.62 -7.47
CA HIS A 181 -8.46 18.93 -7.98
C HIS A 181 -7.79 19.84 -6.93
N THR A 182 -7.74 19.44 -5.64
CA THR A 182 -7.17 20.24 -4.55
C THR A 182 -6.80 19.38 -3.32
N ASP A 183 -5.79 19.84 -2.56
CA ASP A 183 -5.09 19.09 -1.50
C ASP A 183 -5.85 18.96 -0.15
N GLU A 184 -6.97 19.65 0.07
CA GLU A 184 -7.61 19.70 1.40
C GLU A 184 -8.33 18.39 1.80
N GLU A 185 -8.94 17.66 0.85
CA GLU A 185 -9.54 16.35 1.14
C GLU A 185 -8.52 15.20 1.05
N ALA A 186 -7.36 15.48 0.44
CA ALA A 186 -6.27 14.51 0.27
C ALA A 186 -5.46 14.29 1.56
N GLU A 187 -5.26 15.32 2.39
CA GLU A 187 -4.49 15.20 3.63
C GLU A 187 -5.14 14.25 4.66
N VAL A 188 -6.47 14.30 4.80
CA VAL A 188 -7.20 13.49 5.79
C VAL A 188 -7.21 11.99 5.42
N ALA A 189 -7.09 11.67 4.12
CA ALA A 189 -7.01 10.29 3.61
C ALA A 189 -5.56 9.80 3.40
N ALA A 190 -4.62 10.68 3.07
CA ALA A 190 -3.20 10.36 2.90
C ALA A 190 -2.49 10.08 4.23
N ALA A 191 -2.88 10.74 5.33
CA ALA A 191 -2.34 10.48 6.66
C ALA A 191 -2.60 9.03 7.16
N ASP A 192 -3.63 8.37 6.62
CA ASP A 192 -3.95 6.96 6.92
C ASP A 192 -3.21 5.99 5.96
N THR A 193 -2.53 6.49 4.91
CA THR A 193 -1.93 5.70 3.82
C THR A 193 -0.39 5.80 3.71
N ALA A 194 0.26 6.81 4.29
CA ALA A 194 1.71 7.02 4.18
C ALA A 194 2.58 6.29 5.23
N GLU A 195 1.96 5.77 6.29
CA GLU A 195 2.70 5.28 7.44
C GLU A 195 2.95 3.76 7.32
N GLU A 196 3.78 3.31 6.37
CA GLU A 196 4.21 1.91 6.31
C GLU A 196 5.46 1.67 5.44
N ILE A 197 6.65 1.93 5.97
CA ILE A 197 7.87 1.16 5.67
C ILE A 197 8.79 1.29 6.88
N VAL A 198 8.84 0.28 7.76
CA VAL A 198 10.06 -0.36 8.31
C VAL A 198 9.57 -1.65 8.96
N GLU A 199 10.01 -2.80 8.45
CA GLU A 199 10.54 -3.91 9.26
C GLU A 199 10.78 -5.17 8.41
N GLU A 200 11.98 -5.70 8.60
CA GLU A 200 12.64 -6.81 7.91
C GLU A 200 11.91 -8.16 8.02
N PRO A 201 12.01 -9.03 6.99
CA PRO A 201 11.49 -10.39 7.07
C PRO A 201 12.46 -11.31 7.83
N ILE A 202 11.86 -12.19 8.63
CA ILE A 202 12.49 -13.28 9.38
C ILE A 202 12.84 -14.39 8.36
N VAL A 203 14.10 -14.82 8.35
CA VAL A 203 14.61 -15.96 7.55
C VAL A 203 14.35 -17.25 8.33
N GLU A 204 13.59 -18.18 7.75
CA GLU A 204 13.59 -19.59 8.12
C GLU A 204 14.49 -20.32 7.12
N GLU A 205 15.59 -20.92 7.60
CA GLU A 205 16.47 -21.79 6.82
C GLU A 205 15.88 -23.20 6.70
N GLU A 206 15.91 -23.79 5.50
CA GLU A 206 16.07 -25.24 5.28
C GLU A 206 16.70 -25.49 3.89
N PRO A 207 17.34 -26.66 3.64
CA PRO A 207 18.73 -26.69 3.16
C PRO A 207 18.94 -26.93 1.65
N ALA A 208 20.20 -26.70 1.28
CA ALA A 208 20.87 -26.78 -0.01
C ALA A 208 20.45 -27.91 -0.98
N GLN A 209 20.27 -27.51 -2.25
CA GLN A 209 20.71 -28.29 -3.41
C GLN A 209 21.45 -27.36 -4.37
N GLU A 210 22.63 -27.81 -4.78
CA GLU A 210 23.65 -27.14 -5.58
C GLU A 210 23.53 -27.60 -7.04
N GLU A 211 23.45 -26.66 -8.01
CA GLU A 211 23.98 -26.77 -9.39
C GLU A 211 23.70 -25.45 -10.20
N PRO A 212 24.41 -25.17 -11.32
CA PRO A 212 25.42 -24.11 -11.37
C PRO A 212 25.00 -22.80 -12.07
N ALA A 213 25.82 -21.77 -11.85
CA ALA A 213 25.61 -20.37 -12.20
C ALA A 213 25.52 -20.03 -13.70
N PRO A 214 24.70 -19.02 -14.05
CA PRO A 214 25.02 -18.03 -15.09
C PRO A 214 25.26 -16.64 -14.47
N GLN A 215 26.18 -15.89 -15.07
CA GLN A 215 26.78 -14.63 -14.57
C GLN A 215 25.75 -13.48 -14.45
N PRO A 216 25.83 -12.59 -13.44
CA PRO A 216 24.94 -11.43 -13.35
C PRO A 216 25.48 -10.19 -14.09
N GLU A 217 24.63 -9.62 -14.95
CA GLU A 217 24.68 -8.19 -15.32
C GLU A 217 24.03 -7.38 -14.17
N PRO A 218 24.49 -6.15 -13.87
CA PRO A 218 24.10 -5.45 -12.64
C PRO A 218 22.71 -4.81 -12.75
N GLU A 219 21.69 -5.42 -12.15
CA GLU A 219 20.42 -4.77 -11.80
C GLU A 219 20.47 -4.35 -10.32
N VAL A 220 20.20 -3.07 -10.00
CA VAL A 220 20.14 -2.60 -8.60
C VAL A 220 18.68 -2.50 -8.17
N SER A 221 18.27 -3.37 -7.26
CA SER A 221 16.95 -3.32 -6.63
C SER A 221 16.93 -2.38 -5.41
N VAL A 222 15.74 -1.92 -5.01
CA VAL A 222 15.57 -1.02 -3.82
C VAL A 222 16.20 -1.61 -2.56
N VAL A 223 16.20 -2.94 -2.44
CA VAL A 223 16.69 -3.67 -1.27
C VAL A 223 18.21 -3.70 -1.23
N GLU A 224 18.87 -3.80 -2.38
CA GLU A 224 20.34 -3.75 -2.49
C GLU A 224 20.84 -2.33 -2.29
N ALA A 225 20.12 -1.33 -2.81
CA ALA A 225 20.54 0.06 -2.71
C ALA A 225 20.62 0.58 -1.26
N ASP A 226 19.71 0.13 -0.38
CA ASP A 226 19.73 0.53 1.03
C ASP A 226 20.81 -0.18 1.86
N VAL A 227 21.32 -1.32 1.40
CA VAL A 227 22.38 -2.10 2.06
C VAL A 227 23.77 -1.64 1.60
N GLU A 228 23.92 -1.29 0.32
CA GLU A 228 25.22 -0.99 -0.30
C GLU A 228 25.69 0.45 -0.09
N MET A 229 24.80 1.38 0.27
CA MET A 229 25.15 2.79 0.46
C MET A 229 24.49 3.39 1.70
N SER A 230 25.30 4.01 2.55
CA SER A 230 24.79 4.71 3.73
C SER A 230 24.08 6.01 3.34
N ASP A 231 23.10 6.43 4.16
CA ASP A 231 22.36 7.69 3.92
C ASP A 231 23.28 8.92 3.88
N SER A 232 24.39 8.89 4.63
CA SER A 232 25.36 9.98 4.67
C SER A 232 26.15 10.10 3.36
N GLU A 233 26.50 8.98 2.72
CA GLU A 233 27.23 8.95 1.45
C GLU A 233 26.32 9.36 0.28
N ALA A 234 25.06 8.92 0.33
CA ALA A 234 24.06 9.35 -0.66
C ALA A 234 23.87 10.87 -0.64
N LEU A 235 23.81 11.47 0.55
CA LEU A 235 23.66 12.92 0.69
C LEU A 235 24.90 13.71 0.28
N SER A 236 26.11 13.15 0.44
CA SER A 236 27.34 13.81 -0.02
C SER A 236 27.54 13.70 -1.54
N ALA A 237 27.04 12.63 -2.16
CA ALA A 237 27.02 12.44 -3.61
C ALA A 237 25.96 13.30 -4.32
N LEU A 238 25.05 13.94 -3.58
CA LEU A 238 24.03 14.83 -4.13
C LEU A 238 24.65 16.17 -4.52
N GLU A 239 24.70 16.43 -5.82
CA GLU A 239 25.18 17.70 -6.35
C GLU A 239 24.09 18.77 -6.28
N THR A 240 24.48 20.05 -6.23
CA THR A 240 23.53 21.16 -6.26
C THR A 240 23.64 21.94 -7.56
N GLY A 241 22.52 22.08 -8.27
CA GLY A 241 22.40 22.86 -9.50
C GLY A 241 21.52 24.10 -9.31
N VAL A 242 21.64 25.05 -10.23
CA VAL A 242 20.80 26.26 -10.26
C VAL A 242 19.57 25.99 -11.13
N ALA A 243 18.37 26.11 -10.58
CA ALA A 243 17.15 26.01 -11.36
C ALA A 243 16.88 27.33 -12.11
N ARG A 244 16.50 27.23 -13.40
CA ARG A 244 15.81 28.35 -14.05
C ARG A 244 14.41 28.46 -13.46
N ARG A 245 13.96 29.67 -13.09
CA ARG A 245 12.59 29.89 -12.58
C ARG A 245 11.55 29.38 -13.58
N ALA A 246 10.98 28.21 -13.31
CA ALA A 246 9.90 27.65 -14.10
C ALA A 246 8.57 28.32 -13.73
N LYS A 247 7.82 28.81 -14.73
CA LYS A 247 6.45 29.31 -14.54
C LYS A 247 5.48 28.14 -14.63
N GLY A 248 4.84 27.79 -13.52
CA GLY A 248 3.79 26.78 -13.51
C GLY A 248 3.03 26.77 -12.18
N LYS A 249 1.99 25.95 -12.11
CA LYS A 249 1.10 25.85 -10.94
C LYS A 249 1.08 24.46 -10.31
N LYS A 250 1.60 23.45 -11.02
CA LYS A 250 1.50 22.05 -10.64
C LYS A 250 2.83 21.52 -10.10
N LYS A 251 2.76 20.72 -9.05
CA LYS A 251 3.88 19.94 -8.49
C LYS A 251 3.69 18.47 -8.88
N ALA A 252 4.77 17.73 -9.09
CA ALA A 252 4.72 16.32 -9.45
C ALA A 252 5.67 15.45 -8.59
N VAL A 253 5.36 14.17 -8.48
CA VAL A 253 6.27 13.15 -7.92
C VAL A 253 6.53 12.13 -9.02
N VAL A 254 7.81 11.82 -9.25
CA VAL A 254 8.25 10.93 -10.32
C VAL A 254 9.02 9.77 -9.71
N ASN A 255 8.67 8.55 -10.09
CA ASN A 255 9.32 7.34 -9.59
C ASN A 255 10.46 6.90 -10.50
N ILE A 256 11.47 6.25 -9.93
CA ILE A 256 12.67 5.80 -10.67
C ILE A 256 12.33 4.81 -11.79
N ASP A 257 11.44 3.85 -11.57
CA ASP A 257 10.97 2.92 -12.61
C ASP A 257 10.39 3.63 -13.85
N VAL A 258 9.63 4.71 -13.64
CA VAL A 258 9.06 5.53 -14.72
C VAL A 258 10.17 6.24 -15.49
N ILE A 259 11.17 6.76 -14.77
CA ILE A 259 12.35 7.39 -15.40
C ILE A 259 13.16 6.34 -16.17
N SER A 260 13.40 5.16 -15.60
CA SER A 260 14.13 4.09 -16.30
C SER A 260 13.42 3.73 -17.61
N ARG A 261 12.11 3.51 -17.63
CA ARG A 261 11.39 3.19 -18.87
C ARG A 261 11.42 4.31 -19.91
N ALA A 262 11.41 5.56 -19.45
CA ALA A 262 11.29 6.71 -20.34
C ALA A 262 12.64 7.20 -20.92
N PHE A 263 13.79 6.81 -20.36
CA PHE A 263 15.10 7.36 -20.74
C PHE A 263 16.12 6.27 -21.12
N LYS A 264 17.05 6.64 -22.00
CA LYS A 264 18.17 5.78 -22.42
C LYS A 264 19.38 5.95 -21.49
N PRO A 265 20.28 4.96 -21.42
CA PRO A 265 21.49 5.07 -20.61
C PRO A 265 22.29 6.34 -20.94
N GLY A 266 22.75 7.05 -19.90
CA GLY A 266 23.52 8.28 -19.99
C GLY A 266 22.71 9.55 -20.29
N GLU A 267 21.39 9.46 -20.47
CA GLU A 267 20.55 10.64 -20.72
C GLU A 267 20.39 11.53 -19.48
N THR A 268 20.21 12.84 -19.72
CA THR A 268 19.87 13.81 -18.69
C THR A 268 18.35 13.91 -18.54
N VAL A 269 17.88 13.74 -17.31
CA VAL A 269 16.48 13.82 -16.91
C VAL A 269 16.25 15.16 -16.24
N ASP A 270 15.61 16.09 -16.94
CA ASP A 270 15.19 17.38 -16.42
C ASP A 270 13.67 17.58 -16.58
N LEU A 271 13.14 18.67 -16.01
CA LEU A 271 11.71 18.98 -16.08
C LEU A 271 11.22 19.11 -17.54
N ALA A 272 12.05 19.66 -18.43
CA ALA A 272 11.71 19.83 -19.84
C ALA A 272 11.61 18.49 -20.57
N ALA A 273 12.56 17.58 -20.35
CA ALA A 273 12.55 16.24 -20.92
C ALA A 273 11.39 15.39 -20.39
N LEU A 274 11.06 15.52 -19.10
CA LEU A 274 9.90 14.85 -18.51
C LEU A 274 8.58 15.35 -19.11
N ILE A 275 8.44 16.65 -19.36
CA ILE A 275 7.25 17.22 -20.04
C ILE A 275 7.21 16.77 -21.51
N ALA A 276 8.36 16.81 -22.21
CA ALA A 276 8.45 16.44 -23.62
C ALA A 276 8.09 14.97 -23.86
N ARG A 277 8.50 14.08 -22.95
CA ARG A 277 8.17 12.65 -22.96
C ARG A 277 6.83 12.33 -22.29
N ARG A 278 6.04 13.35 -21.92
CA ARG A 278 4.73 13.24 -21.25
C ARG A 278 4.75 12.41 -19.95
N VAL A 279 5.90 12.32 -19.29
CA VAL A 279 6.05 11.66 -17.97
C VAL A 279 5.41 12.49 -16.87
N VAL A 280 5.44 13.82 -17.02
CA VAL A 280 4.76 14.76 -16.12
C VAL A 280 3.83 15.70 -16.91
N PRO A 281 2.73 16.19 -16.30
CA PRO A 281 1.80 17.08 -16.98
C PRO A 281 2.44 18.39 -17.43
N GLN A 282 1.91 18.97 -18.52
CA GLN A 282 2.26 20.33 -18.93
C GLN A 282 1.94 21.34 -17.80
N GLY A 283 2.83 22.31 -17.60
CA GLY A 283 2.70 23.33 -16.54
C GLY A 283 3.16 22.88 -15.15
N THR A 284 3.80 21.71 -15.05
CA THR A 284 4.57 21.30 -13.86
C THR A 284 5.78 22.24 -13.72
N TYR A 285 5.97 22.85 -12.54
CA TYR A 285 7.11 23.73 -12.26
C TYR A 285 8.08 23.15 -11.24
N TRP A 286 7.67 22.08 -10.57
CA TRP A 286 8.41 21.46 -9.50
C TRP A 286 8.15 19.97 -9.49
N PHE A 287 9.20 19.16 -9.30
CA PHE A 287 9.03 17.73 -9.11
C PHE A 287 10.03 17.14 -8.12
N LYS A 288 9.58 16.06 -7.46
CA LYS A 288 10.41 15.25 -6.56
C LYS A 288 10.59 13.85 -7.11
N VAL A 289 11.80 13.32 -7.00
CA VAL A 289 12.11 11.93 -7.41
C VAL A 289 12.04 11.00 -6.20
N CYS A 290 11.29 9.90 -6.33
CA CYS A 290 11.07 8.89 -5.30
C CYS A 290 11.55 7.50 -5.74
N ALA A 291 12.07 6.73 -4.79
CA ALA A 291 12.50 5.36 -5.04
C ALA A 291 11.30 4.41 -5.17
N ARG A 292 11.17 3.77 -6.33
CA ARG A 292 10.25 2.67 -6.62
C ARG A 292 10.73 1.91 -7.86
N GLY A 293 10.67 0.59 -7.79
CA GLY A 293 11.10 -0.33 -8.85
C GLY A 293 12.62 -0.47 -8.93
N SER A 294 13.16 -0.80 -10.10
CA SER A 294 14.59 -1.00 -10.32
C SER A 294 15.18 0.07 -11.24
N LEU A 295 16.48 0.30 -11.10
CA LEU A 295 17.28 1.05 -12.05
C LEU A 295 18.44 0.16 -12.50
N ASP A 296 18.61 0.10 -13.80
CA ASP A 296 19.53 -0.80 -14.51
C ASP A 296 20.53 -0.01 -15.36
N LYS A 297 20.50 1.32 -15.30
CA LYS A 297 21.27 2.19 -16.17
C LYS A 297 21.70 3.50 -15.53
N PRO A 298 22.87 4.04 -15.91
CA PRO A 298 23.33 5.33 -15.43
C PRO A 298 22.47 6.44 -16.03
N LEU A 299 22.01 7.38 -15.21
CA LEU A 299 21.24 8.56 -15.63
C LEU A 299 21.70 9.79 -14.87
N THR A 300 21.66 10.96 -15.49
CA THR A 300 21.86 12.24 -14.79
C THR A 300 20.50 12.85 -14.48
N VAL A 301 20.08 12.88 -13.23
CA VAL A 301 18.74 13.32 -12.83
C VAL A 301 18.82 14.68 -12.14
N CYS A 302 18.16 15.69 -12.73
CA CYS A 302 18.11 17.07 -12.26
C CYS A 302 16.72 17.40 -11.73
N ALA A 303 16.50 17.32 -10.41
CA ALA A 303 15.18 17.51 -9.79
C ALA A 303 15.20 18.52 -8.65
N ASN A 304 14.02 19.04 -8.28
CA ASN A 304 13.92 20.00 -7.17
C ASN A 304 14.09 19.33 -5.80
N ASP A 305 13.74 18.04 -5.69
CA ASP A 305 13.92 17.27 -4.48
C ASP A 305 14.05 15.77 -4.77
N PHE A 306 14.67 15.03 -3.85
CA PHE A 306 14.90 13.59 -3.95
C PHE A 306 14.54 12.90 -2.62
N SER A 307 14.06 11.67 -2.68
CA SER A 307 14.16 10.74 -1.53
C SER A 307 15.59 10.21 -1.42
N VAL A 308 16.06 9.93 -0.21
CA VAL A 308 17.43 9.42 0.04
C VAL A 308 17.70 8.12 -0.75
N ILE A 309 16.76 7.18 -0.70
CA ILE A 309 16.83 5.90 -1.43
C ILE A 309 16.93 6.12 -2.94
N ALA A 310 16.29 7.17 -3.48
CA ALA A 310 16.39 7.48 -4.90
C ALA A 310 17.80 7.95 -5.30
N ILE A 311 18.46 8.71 -4.41
CA ILE A 311 19.84 9.13 -4.63
C ILE A 311 20.76 7.90 -4.63
N LYS A 312 20.59 7.00 -3.66
CA LYS A 312 21.34 5.73 -3.60
C LYS A 312 21.24 4.95 -4.89
N MET A 313 20.02 4.70 -5.37
CA MET A 313 19.78 3.98 -6.62
C MET A 313 20.46 4.65 -7.82
N ILE A 314 20.37 5.99 -7.94
CA ILE A 314 20.99 6.71 -9.05
C ILE A 314 22.52 6.58 -9.00
N VAL A 315 23.13 6.75 -7.82
CA VAL A 315 24.59 6.73 -7.66
C VAL A 315 25.15 5.32 -7.82
N LEU A 316 24.48 4.30 -7.28
CA LEU A 316 24.89 2.89 -7.42
C LEU A 316 24.85 2.41 -8.86
N CYS A 317 23.90 2.89 -9.67
CA CYS A 317 23.87 2.61 -11.11
C CYS A 317 24.87 3.43 -11.94
N GLY A 318 25.79 4.18 -11.29
CA GLY A 318 26.79 5.02 -11.97
C GLY A 318 26.20 6.31 -12.57
N GLY A 319 25.05 6.75 -12.08
CA GLY A 319 24.40 8.01 -12.44
C GLY A 319 24.73 9.16 -11.49
N HIS A 320 24.18 10.35 -11.80
CA HIS A 320 24.37 11.57 -11.02
C HIS A 320 23.04 12.17 -10.59
N ALA A 321 22.89 12.50 -9.31
CA ALA A 321 21.72 13.20 -8.78
C ALA A 321 22.06 14.68 -8.53
N VAL A 322 21.32 15.58 -9.17
CA VAL A 322 21.52 17.04 -9.06
C VAL A 322 20.25 17.68 -8.50
N LYS A 323 20.34 18.22 -7.29
CA LYS A 323 19.27 18.98 -6.63
C LYS A 323 19.26 20.43 -7.11
N LEU A 324 18.18 20.82 -7.77
CA LEU A 324 17.95 22.17 -8.27
C LEU A 324 17.47 23.08 -7.13
N LYS A 325 18.25 24.14 -6.87
CA LYS A 325 17.90 25.26 -5.96
C LYS A 325 17.28 26.42 -6.73
#